data_AF-A0AAU4WZS4-F1
#
_entry.id   AF-A0AAU4WZS4-F1
#
_cell.length_a   1.000
_cell.length_b   1.000
_cell.length_c   1.000
_cell.angle_alpha   90.00
_cell.angle_beta   90.00
_cell.angle_gamma   90.00
#
_symmetry.space_group_name_H-M   'P 1'
#
loop_
_entity.id
_entity.type
_entity.pdbx_description
1 polymer ?
#
loop_
_entity_poly.entity_id
_entity_poly.type
_entity_poly.pdbx_seq_one_letter_code
_entity_poly.pdbx_strand_id
1 'polypeptide(L)' 'MWTCAAQLWVQARRTGQPAPWIAVDFVRIEGGILVEHWDVIEAEASRKESLSGLPMYGDDFPEEWFGPASPFQ' A
#
# COMPACT_ATOMS: atom_id res chain seq x y z
N MET A 1 -0.49 -25.35 -13.19
CA MET A 1 0.06 -24.20 -13.93
C MET A 1 -0.75 -22.99 -13.48
N TRP A 2 -0.26 -22.28 -12.47
CA TRP A 2 -0.87 -21.07 -11.95
C TRP A 2 -0.45 -19.94 -12.90
N THR A 3 -1.22 -19.63 -13.93
CA THR A 3 -1.02 -18.37 -14.65
C THR A 3 -1.59 -17.26 -13.77
N CYS A 4 -0.83 -16.90 -12.74
CA CYS A 4 -1.12 -15.76 -11.89
C CYS A 4 -0.84 -14.51 -12.73
N ALA A 5 -1.81 -14.11 -13.56
CA ALA A 5 -1.85 -12.74 -14.04
C ALA A 5 -2.28 -11.87 -12.85
N ALA A 6 -1.35 -11.61 -11.92
CA ALA A 6 -1.48 -10.53 -10.96
C ALA A 6 -1.30 -9.23 -11.76
N GLN A 7 -2.39 -8.76 -12.36
CA GLN A 7 -2.34 -7.75 -13.43
C GLN A 7 -2.65 -6.33 -12.94
N LEU A 8 -2.85 -6.14 -11.64
CA LEU A 8 -3.07 -4.82 -11.07
C LEU A 8 -2.41 -4.75 -9.69
N TRP A 9 -1.44 -3.84 -9.53
CA TRP A 9 -0.93 -3.41 -8.24
C TRP A 9 -1.60 -2.08 -7.92
N VAL A 10 -2.52 -2.07 -6.97
CA VAL A 10 -3.03 -0.83 -6.40
C VAL A 10 -2.32 -0.64 -5.07
N GLN A 11 -1.57 0.45 -4.93
CA GLN A 11 -0.95 0.84 -3.67
C GLN A 11 -1.74 2.03 -3.11
N ALA A 12 -2.26 1.87 -1.91
CA ALA A 12 -2.97 2.95 -1.21
C ALA A 12 -2.42 3.11 0.21
N ARG A 13 -2.22 4.37 0.61
CA ARG A 13 -1.94 4.75 2.00
C ARG A 13 -3.24 5.17 2.67
N ARG A 14 -3.64 4.48 3.73
CA ARG A 14 -4.86 4.80 4.49
C ARG A 14 -4.50 5.39 5.86
N THR A 15 -5.10 6.53 6.20
CA THR A 15 -4.88 7.26 7.47
C THR A 15 -6.14 7.26 8.35
N GLY A 16 -6.00 7.49 9.66
CA GLY A 16 -7.12 7.50 10.63
C GLY A 16 -7.02 6.44 11.74
N GLN A 17 -5.90 5.71 11.78
CA GLN A 17 -5.57 4.62 12.68
C GLN A 17 -4.20 4.94 13.31
N PRO A 18 -3.75 4.25 14.38
CA PRO A 18 -2.51 4.59 15.08
C PRO A 18 -1.25 4.63 14.19
N ALA A 19 -1.21 3.82 13.12
CA ALA A 19 -0.24 3.92 12.05
C ALA A 19 -0.97 3.86 10.70
N PRO A 20 -0.51 4.56 9.65
CA PRO A 20 -1.03 4.40 8.31
C PRO A 20 -0.87 2.96 7.84
N TRP A 21 -1.77 2.52 6.95
CA TRP A 21 -1.66 1.20 6.32
C TRP A 21 -1.24 1.32 4.87
N ILE A 22 -0.51 0.32 4.42
CA ILE A 22 -0.15 0.06 3.03
C ILE A 22 -0.92 -1.18 2.60
N ALA A 23 -1.76 -1.01 1.59
CA ALA A 23 -2.51 -2.10 0.98
C ALA A 23 -1.94 -2.43 -0.40
N VAL A 24 -1.92 -3.72 -0.71
CA VAL A 24 -1.69 -4.26 -2.04
C VAL A 24 -2.83 -5.21 -2.37
N ASP A 25 -3.51 -4.91 -3.47
CA ASP A 25 -4.57 -5.75 -3.99
C ASP A 25 -4.04 -6.76 -5.02
N PHE A 26 -4.40 -8.03 -4.87
CA PHE A 26 -4.29 -9.03 -5.93
C PHE A 26 -5.67 -9.34 -6.49
N VAL A 27 -5.88 -9.05 -7.77
CA VAL A 27 -7.14 -9.30 -8.45
C VAL A 27 -7.00 -10.34 -9.55
N ARG A 28 -8.01 -11.19 -9.70
CA ARG A 28 -8.16 -12.08 -10.85
C ARG A 28 -9.42 -11.70 -11.62
N ILE A 29 -9.24 -11.47 -12.93
CA ILE A 29 -10.32 -11.14 -13.85
C ILE A 29 -10.50 -12.31 -14.83
N GLU A 30 -11.72 -12.82 -14.96
CA GLU A 30 -12.09 -13.82 -15.97
C GLU A 30 -13.31 -13.36 -16.76
N GLY A 31 -13.21 -13.38 -18.09
CA GLY A 31 -14.31 -12.91 -18.95
C GLY A 31 -14.72 -11.45 -18.70
N GLY A 32 -13.80 -10.61 -18.20
CA GLY A 32 -14.09 -9.22 -17.80
C GLY A 32 -14.77 -9.07 -16.43
N ILE A 33 -14.89 -10.15 -15.65
CA ILE A 33 -15.49 -10.14 -14.31
C ILE A 33 -14.41 -10.33 -13.25
N LEU A 34 -14.46 -9.53 -12.18
CA LEU A 34 -13.66 -9.75 -10.98
C LEU A 34 -14.17 -11.00 -10.25
N VAL A 35 -13.39 -12.07 -10.32
CA VAL A 35 -13.75 -13.37 -9.76
C VAL A 35 -13.02 -13.66 -8.45
N GLU A 36 -12.00 -12.87 -8.12
CA GLU A 36 -11.22 -13.00 -6.91
C GLU A 36 -10.48 -11.70 -6.59
N HIS A 37 -10.44 -11.34 -5.30
CA HIS A 37 -9.77 -10.16 -4.78
C HIS A 37 -9.19 -10.51 -3.42
N TRP A 38 -7.88 -10.34 -3.27
CA TRP A 38 -7.15 -10.46 -2.02
C TRP A 38 -6.51 -9.14 -1.65
N ASP A 39 -6.70 -8.73 -0.40
CA ASP A 39 -5.97 -7.63 0.20
C ASP A 39 -4.77 -8.18 0.98
N VAL A 40 -3.59 -7.62 0.72
CA VAL A 40 -2.45 -7.70 1.64
C VAL A 40 -2.32 -6.33 2.30
N ILE A 41 -2.47 -6.28 3.62
CA ILE A 41 -2.45 -5.04 4.39
C ILE A 41 -1.34 -5.13 5.44
N GLU A 42 -0.50 -4.11 5.47
CA GLU A 42 0.56 -3.95 6.47
C GLU A 42 0.54 -2.53 7.04
N ALA A 43 1.06 -2.33 8.25
CA ALA A 43 1.37 -1.00 8.73
C ALA A 43 2.52 -0.40 7.90
N GLU A 44 2.45 0.90 7.62
CA GLU A 44 3.55 1.62 6.99
C GLU A 44 4.78 1.55 7.90
N ALA A 45 5.92 1.11 7.34
CA ALA A 45 7.15 0.94 8.10
C ALA A 45 7.63 2.28 8.68
N SER A 46 7.93 2.29 9.97
CA SER A 46 8.61 3.42 10.63
C SER A 46 10.07 3.54 10.16
N ARG A 47 10.72 4.65 10.51
CA ARG A 47 12.15 4.85 10.25
C ARG A 47 13.02 3.75 10.85
N LYS A 48 12.61 3.21 11.99
CA LYS A 48 13.32 2.14 12.69
C LYS A 48 13.18 0.79 11.97
N GLU A 49 12.05 0.54 11.33
CA GLU A 49 11.73 -0.74 10.68
C GLU A 49 12.24 -0.78 9.22
N SER A 50 12.36 0.37 8.56
CA SER A 50 12.85 0.46 7.19
C SER A 50 14.33 0.06 7.09
N LEU A 51 14.58 -1.11 6.49
CA LEU A 51 15.94 -1.62 6.26
C LEU A 51 16.73 -0.80 5.22
N SER A 52 16.02 -0.12 4.31
CA SER A 52 16.66 0.77 3.32
C SER A 52 16.99 2.14 3.88
N GLY A 53 16.40 2.52 5.02
CA GLY A 53 16.45 3.86 5.57
C GLY A 53 15.58 4.88 4.83
N LEU A 54 14.76 4.45 3.87
CA LEU A 54 13.85 5.30 3.08
C LEU A 54 12.38 5.06 3.50
N PRO A 55 11.52 6.08 3.44
CA PRO A 55 10.08 5.91 3.67
C PRO A 55 9.43 5.12 2.54
N MET A 56 8.27 4.52 2.82
CA MET A 56 7.51 3.75 1.81
C MET A 56 6.83 4.68 0.80
N TYR A 57 6.48 5.91 1.20
CA TYR A 57 5.81 6.90 0.36
C TYR A 57 6.40 8.30 0.56
N GLY A 58 6.68 9.00 -0.54
CA GLY A 58 7.21 10.36 -0.50
C GLY A 58 8.58 10.46 0.17
N ASP A 59 8.77 11.50 0.98
CA ASP A 59 10.06 11.83 1.61
C ASP A 59 10.04 11.72 3.16
N ASP A 60 8.87 11.49 3.75
CA ASP A 60 8.66 11.50 5.21
C ASP A 60 8.19 10.13 5.73
N PHE A 61 8.65 9.75 6.92
CA PHE A 61 8.13 8.57 7.62
C PHE A 61 6.75 8.84 8.26
N PRO A 62 5.95 7.80 8.54
CA PRO A 62 4.60 7.97 9.09
C PRO A 62 4.58 8.73 10.43
N GLU A 63 5.59 8.58 11.28
CA GLU A 63 5.73 9.30 12.55
C GLU A 63 6.19 10.76 12.40
N GLU A 64 6.70 11.14 11.23
CA GLU A 64 7.14 12.50 10.89
C GLU A 64 6.00 13.32 10.25
N TRP A 65 4.87 12.67 10.00
CA TRP A 65 3.70 13.29 9.40
C TRP A 65 2.90 14.12 10.41
N PHE A 66 2.95 15.45 10.28
CA PHE A 66 2.20 16.38 11.16
C PHE A 66 0.99 17.09 10.50
N GLY A 67 0.82 17.01 9.17
CA GLY A 67 -0.31 17.56 8.37
C GLY A 67 -0.40 19.10 8.29
N PRO A 68 -0.75 19.74 7.12
CA PRO A 68 -1.57 19.21 6.03
C PRO A 68 -0.88 18.99 4.66
N ALA A 69 -1.45 18.03 3.91
CA ALA A 69 -1.42 17.67 2.48
C ALA A 69 -0.15 17.91 1.64
N SER A 70 0.57 16.81 1.37
CA SER A 70 1.30 16.66 0.11
C SER A 70 0.32 16.75 -1.07
N PRO A 71 0.63 17.51 -2.13
CA PRO A 71 -0.26 17.69 -3.29
C PRO A 71 -0.33 16.46 -4.21
N PHE A 72 0.31 15.35 -3.86
CA PHE A 72 0.40 14.14 -4.68
C PHE A 72 -0.47 12.96 -4.21
N GLN A 73 -1.48 13.22 -3.37
CA GLN A 73 -2.52 12.22 -3.07
C GLN A 73 -3.47 12.01 -4.25
#